data_AF-A0AAF0PRP2-F1
#
_entry.id   AF-A0AAF0PRP2-F1
#
_cell.length_a   1.000
_cell.length_b   1.000
_cell.length_c   1.000
_cell.angle_alpha   90.00
_cell.angle_beta   90.00
_cell.angle_gamma   90.00
#
_symmetry.space_group_name_H-M   'P 1'
#
loop_
_entity.id
_entity.type
_entity.pdbx_description
1 polymer ?
#
loop_
_entity_poly.entity_id
_entity_poly.type
_entity_poly.pdbx_seq_one_letter_code
_entity_poly.pdbx_strand_id
1 'polypeptide(L)'
;MGVKGKLIAFVEVKCGGHSFYDIFHTNTHHVPKISPRNINHFEIHEGETMKADSIVSWKYNEGKSITWKLIEGDLLELYNYFNVITSCDYQWTTWTIEYEKKTEDTPEPLIHLGFILDLTKDVEAHLLEK
;
A
#
# COMPACT_ATOMS: atom_id res chain seq x y z
N MET A 1 -0.25 -9.64 23.65
CA MET A 1 -1.04 -8.61 22.92
C MET A 1 -1.99 -9.35 22.00
N GLY A 2 -3.16 -8.80 21.68
CA GLY A 2 -4.13 -9.48 20.83
C GLY A 2 -3.61 -9.72 19.41
N VAL A 3 -4.26 -10.65 18.69
CA VAL A 3 -3.90 -11.01 17.31
C VAL A 3 -4.35 -9.96 16.28
N LYS A 4 -5.34 -9.12 16.60
CA LYS A 4 -5.80 -8.03 15.73
C LYS A 4 -5.03 -6.75 16.03
N GLY A 5 -4.54 -6.10 14.98
CA GLY A 5 -3.77 -4.87 15.11
C GLY A 5 -4.00 -3.90 13.96
N LYS A 6 -3.53 -2.67 14.18
CA LYS A 6 -3.62 -1.57 13.21
C LYS A 6 -2.38 -0.70 13.34
N LEU A 7 -1.66 -0.51 12.22
CA LEU A 7 -0.57 0.47 12.11
C LEU A 7 -1.05 1.65 11.28
N ILE A 8 -0.70 2.87 11.69
CA ILE A 8 -1.05 4.10 10.99
C ILE A 8 0.19 4.98 10.87
N ALA A 9 0.47 5.45 9.65
CA ALA A 9 1.49 6.46 9.39
C ALA A 9 0.88 7.65 8.65
N PHE A 10 1.21 8.85 9.13
CA PHE A 10 0.86 10.12 8.50
C PHE A 10 2.14 10.71 7.92
N VAL A 11 2.12 11.00 6.62
CA VAL A 11 3.27 11.53 5.90
C VAL A 11 2.83 12.76 5.13
N GLU A 12 3.56 13.85 5.31
CA GLU A 12 3.41 15.03 4.46
C GLU A 12 4.09 14.75 3.11
N VAL A 13 3.35 14.95 2.02
CA VAL A 13 3.83 14.82 0.63
C VAL A 13 3.80 16.18 -0.06
N LYS A 14 4.98 16.70 -0.38
CA LYS A 14 5.21 18.02 -1.00
C LYS A 14 4.74 18.11 -2.44
N CYS A 15 4.64 16.96 -3.13
CA CYS A 15 4.08 16.89 -4.48
C CYS A 15 2.55 17.12 -4.52
N GLY A 16 1.90 17.25 -3.37
CA GLY A 16 0.45 17.34 -3.24
C GLY A 16 -0.20 15.96 -3.23
N GLY A 17 -1.10 15.74 -2.27
CA GLY A 17 -1.75 14.45 -2.05
C GLY A 17 -2.61 13.98 -3.23
N HIS A 18 -3.09 14.89 -4.08
CA HIS A 18 -3.86 14.50 -5.28
C HIS A 18 -2.98 13.84 -6.34
N SER A 19 -1.83 14.44 -6.67
CA SER A 19 -0.89 13.87 -7.65
C SER A 19 -0.30 12.54 -7.15
N PHE A 20 -0.02 12.45 -5.85
CA PHE A 20 0.38 11.19 -5.22
C PHE A 20 -0.72 10.12 -5.36
N TYR A 21 -1.96 10.47 -5.05
CA TYR A 21 -3.10 9.57 -5.15
C TYR A 21 -3.33 9.04 -6.57
N ASP A 22 -3.19 9.90 -7.59
CA ASP A 22 -3.36 9.53 -8.99
C ASP A 22 -2.33 8.49 -9.48
N ILE A 23 -1.13 8.44 -8.89
CA ILE A 23 -0.15 7.39 -9.19
C ILE A 23 -0.68 6.03 -8.77
N PHE A 24 -1.27 5.93 -7.59
CA PHE A 24 -1.78 4.67 -7.06
C PHE A 24 -3.16 4.29 -7.61
N HIS A 25 -3.95 5.26 -8.06
CA HIS A 25 -5.29 5.04 -8.60
C HIS A 25 -5.29 4.76 -10.11
N THR A 26 -4.74 5.67 -10.91
CA THR A 26 -4.87 5.67 -12.38
C THR A 26 -3.59 5.19 -13.07
N ASN A 27 -2.44 5.37 -12.43
CA ASN A 27 -1.14 5.06 -13.02
C ASN A 27 -0.38 3.96 -12.28
N THR A 28 -1.10 3.01 -11.67
CA THR A 28 -0.51 2.00 -10.79
C THR A 28 0.52 1.12 -11.52
N HIS A 29 0.38 0.96 -12.83
CA HIS A 29 1.33 0.27 -13.72
C HIS A 29 2.68 1.01 -13.90
N HIS A 30 2.80 2.27 -13.49
CA HIS A 30 4.07 3.01 -13.45
C HIS A 30 4.85 2.78 -12.16
N VAL A 31 4.21 2.29 -11.09
CA VAL A 31 4.85 2.12 -9.79
C VAL A 31 6.10 1.23 -9.85
N PRO A 32 6.14 0.09 -10.56
CA PRO A 32 7.36 -0.70 -10.70
C PRO A 32 8.49 0.01 -11.44
N LYS A 33 8.16 0.96 -12.33
CA LYS A 33 9.17 1.78 -13.03
C LYS A 33 9.72 2.88 -12.13
N ILE A 34 8.86 3.43 -11.27
CA ILE A 34 9.22 4.48 -10.32
C ILE A 34 10.07 3.92 -9.18
N SER A 35 9.68 2.75 -8.65
CA SER A 35 10.34 2.11 -7.53
C SER A 35 10.67 0.64 -7.82
N PRO A 36 11.60 0.37 -8.76
CA PRO A 36 11.95 -0.99 -9.16
C PRO A 36 12.65 -1.77 -8.04
N ARG A 37 13.22 -1.08 -7.04
CA ARG A 37 13.84 -1.73 -5.87
C ARG A 37 12.83 -2.34 -4.91
N ASN A 38 11.64 -1.73 -4.86
CA ASN A 38 10.56 -2.13 -3.96
C ASN A 38 9.57 -3.04 -4.70
N ILE A 39 9.25 -2.76 -5.96
CA ILE A 39 8.30 -3.54 -6.75
C ILE A 39 8.94 -3.94 -8.08
N ASN A 40 9.30 -5.23 -8.18
CA ASN A 40 9.97 -5.79 -9.37
C ASN A 40 8.99 -6.14 -10.50
N HIS A 41 7.74 -6.47 -10.17
CA HIS A 41 6.74 -6.93 -11.13
C HIS A 41 5.34 -6.46 -10.72
N PHE A 42 4.47 -6.23 -11.70
CA PHE A 42 3.09 -5.81 -11.49
C PHE A 42 2.24 -6.28 -12.66
N GLU A 43 1.34 -7.22 -12.39
CA GLU A 43 0.38 -7.73 -13.37
C GLU A 43 -1.03 -7.43 -12.89
N ILE A 44 -1.87 -6.83 -13.75
CA ILE A 44 -3.29 -6.62 -13.46
C ILE A 44 -4.07 -7.81 -14.02
N HIS A 45 -4.79 -8.54 -13.18
CA HIS A 45 -5.77 -9.55 -13.57
C HIS A 45 -7.19 -8.95 -13.64
N GLU A 46 -8.07 -9.58 -14.41
CA GLU A 46 -9.45 -9.13 -14.63
C GLU A 46 -10.16 -8.79 -13.30
N GLY A 47 -10.77 -7.60 -13.24
CA GLY A 47 -11.59 -7.18 -12.09
C GLY A 47 -10.79 -6.65 -10.88
N GLU A 48 -9.92 -5.66 -11.08
CA GLU A 48 -9.26 -4.90 -9.99
C GLU A 48 -8.32 -5.74 -9.11
N THR A 49 -7.60 -6.70 -9.69
CA THR A 49 -6.67 -7.59 -8.96
C THR A 49 -5.22 -7.44 -9.47
N MET A 50 -4.23 -7.28 -8.57
CA MET A 50 -2.79 -7.12 -8.90
C MET A 50 -2.00 -8.35 -8.46
N LYS A 51 -0.97 -8.77 -9.21
CA LYS A 51 -0.04 -9.85 -8.84
C LYS A 51 1.39 -9.31 -8.61
N ALA A 52 1.67 -9.11 -7.32
CA ALA A 52 2.89 -8.73 -6.61
C ALA A 52 3.61 -9.85 -5.83
N ASP A 53 4.10 -10.97 -6.40
CA ASP A 53 4.40 -12.20 -5.62
C ASP A 53 3.24 -12.61 -4.66
N SER A 54 2.07 -12.02 -4.87
CA SER A 54 0.93 -11.91 -3.96
C SER A 54 -0.22 -11.33 -4.78
N ILE A 55 -1.43 -11.84 -4.58
CA ILE A 55 -2.63 -11.36 -5.25
C ILE A 55 -3.33 -10.33 -4.36
N VAL A 56 -3.52 -9.12 -4.87
CA VAL A 56 -4.12 -7.99 -4.14
C VAL A 56 -5.33 -7.47 -4.90
N SER A 57 -6.52 -7.48 -4.30
CA SER A 57 -7.64 -6.70 -4.84
C SER A 57 -7.57 -5.26 -4.33
N TRP A 58 -8.01 -4.30 -5.13
CA TRP A 58 -8.19 -2.94 -4.64
C TRP A 58 -9.60 -2.43 -4.89
N LYS A 59 -10.06 -1.54 -4.02
CA LYS A 59 -11.33 -0.83 -4.18
C LYS A 59 -11.12 0.66 -3.97
N TYR A 60 -11.65 1.45 -4.89
CA TYR A 60 -11.79 2.89 -4.74
C TYR A 60 -13.04 3.22 -3.93
N ASN A 61 -12.89 4.07 -2.91
CA ASN A 61 -14.03 4.66 -2.21
C ASN A 61 -14.14 6.13 -2.62
N GLU A 62 -15.35 6.60 -2.90
CA GLU A 62 -15.64 7.98 -3.33
C GLU A 62 -15.08 9.06 -2.38
N GLY A 63 -14.69 8.69 -1.15
CA GLY A 63 -14.03 9.54 -0.15
C GLY A 63 -12.48 9.60 -0.22
N LYS A 64 -11.86 9.56 -1.41
CA LYS A 64 -10.39 9.68 -1.61
C LYS A 64 -9.55 8.65 -0.84
N SER A 65 -10.03 7.42 -0.74
CA SER A 65 -9.24 6.31 -0.19
C SER A 65 -9.17 5.14 -1.15
N ILE A 66 -8.02 4.47 -1.16
CA ILE A 66 -7.83 3.20 -1.86
C ILE A 66 -7.62 2.15 -0.79
N THR A 67 -8.36 1.06 -0.88
CA THR A 67 -8.17 -0.11 -0.02
C THR A 67 -7.58 -1.22 -0.85
N TRP A 68 -6.42 -1.74 -0.45
CA TRP A 68 -5.79 -2.94 -0.99
C TRP A 68 -6.00 -4.08 -0.01
N LYS A 69 -6.61 -5.15 -0.48
CA LYS A 69 -6.82 -6.38 0.29
C LYS A 69 -5.96 -7.47 -0.29
N LEU A 70 -5.11 -8.03 0.55
CA LEU A 70 -4.35 -9.21 0.19
C LEU A 70 -5.28 -10.41 0.11
N ILE A 71 -5.33 -11.07 -1.05
CA ILE A 71 -6.16 -12.25 -1.33
C ILE A 71 -5.30 -13.51 -1.32
N GLU A 72 -4.08 -13.44 -1.87
CA GLU A 72 -3.11 -14.55 -1.89
C GLU A 72 -1.70 -14.01 -1.71
N GLY A 73 -0.78 -14.85 -1.26
CA GLY A 73 0.64 -14.51 -1.07
C GLY A 73 1.17 -14.95 0.28
N ASP A 74 2.51 -14.98 0.40
CA ASP A 74 3.22 -15.51 1.57
C ASP A 74 2.84 -14.82 2.88
N LEU A 75 2.42 -13.55 2.81
CA LEU A 75 1.94 -12.82 3.99
C LEU A 75 0.70 -13.47 4.63
N LEU A 76 -0.15 -14.14 3.85
CA LEU A 76 -1.29 -14.87 4.40
C LEU A 76 -0.88 -16.19 5.08
N GLU A 77 0.39 -16.59 5.01
CA GLU A 77 0.91 -17.66 5.87
C GLU A 77 1.03 -17.20 7.32
N LEU A 78 1.31 -15.91 7.54
CA LEU A 78 1.52 -15.30 8.85
C LEU A 78 0.29 -14.55 9.39
N TYR A 79 -0.53 -14.00 8.51
CA TYR A 79 -1.71 -13.20 8.85
C TYR A 79 -2.99 -13.84 8.30
N ASN A 80 -4.06 -13.90 9.11
CA ASN A 80 -5.40 -14.31 8.68
C ASN A 80 -6.05 -13.27 7.75
N TYR A 81 -5.76 -11.99 7.98
CA TYR A 81 -6.12 -10.92 7.05
C TYR A 81 -5.04 -9.83 7.06
N PHE A 82 -4.85 -9.17 5.91
CA PHE A 82 -3.90 -8.08 5.75
C PHE A 82 -4.43 -7.07 4.71
N ASN A 83 -4.82 -5.89 5.19
CA ASN A 83 -5.34 -4.81 4.36
C ASN A 83 -4.45 -3.59 4.49
N VAL A 84 -4.13 -2.97 3.36
CA VAL A 84 -3.50 -1.64 3.31
C VAL A 84 -4.56 -0.66 2.84
N ILE A 85 -4.61 0.52 3.46
CA ILE A 85 -5.52 1.60 3.07
C ILE A 85 -4.68 2.87 2.94
N THR A 86 -4.82 3.59 1.84
CA THR A 86 -4.30 4.95 1.71
C THR A 86 -5.46 5.91 1.65
N SER A 87 -5.30 7.07 2.25
CA SER A 87 -6.14 8.23 2.00
C SER A 87 -5.27 9.47 1.85
N CYS A 88 -5.77 10.44 1.09
CA CYS A 88 -5.08 11.70 0.87
C CYS A 88 -5.97 12.86 1.27
N ASP A 89 -5.42 13.75 2.10
CA ASP A 89 -6.03 15.00 2.52
C ASP A 89 -5.06 16.16 2.33
N TYR A 90 -5.32 17.02 1.34
CA TYR A 90 -4.44 18.10 0.90
C TYR A 90 -2.99 17.66 0.63
N GLN A 91 -2.08 17.90 1.58
CA GLN A 91 -0.65 17.57 1.51
C GLN A 91 -0.29 16.37 2.40
N TRP A 92 -1.27 15.70 2.99
CA TRP A 92 -1.05 14.56 3.86
C TRP A 92 -1.55 13.29 3.23
N THR A 93 -0.71 12.27 3.26
CA THR A 93 -1.08 10.89 2.95
C THR A 93 -1.11 10.09 4.24
N THR A 94 -2.20 9.36 4.44
CA THR A 94 -2.35 8.43 5.56
C THR A 94 -2.26 7.02 5.04
N TRP A 95 -1.29 6.26 5.52
CA TRP A 95 -1.20 4.82 5.30
C TRP A 95 -1.69 4.08 6.53
N THR A 96 -2.59 3.13 6.33
CA THR A 96 -3.13 2.27 7.37
C THR A 96 -2.90 0.82 6.98
N ILE A 97 -2.32 0.02 7.88
CA ILE A 97 -2.26 -1.43 7.76
C ILE A 97 -3.20 -2.02 8.82
N GLU A 98 -4.26 -2.68 8.40
CA GLU A 98 -5.14 -3.46 9.28
C GLU A 98 -4.82 -4.93 9.11
N TYR A 99 -4.63 -5.66 10.20
CA TYR A 99 -4.21 -7.06 10.14
C TYR A 99 -4.75 -7.89 11.31
N GLU A 100 -4.82 -9.19 11.07
CA GLU A 100 -4.97 -10.21 12.10
C GLU A 100 -3.88 -11.24 11.94
N LYS A 101 -3.04 -11.37 12.96
CA LYS A 101 -2.03 -12.41 13.06
C LYS A 101 -2.68 -13.78 13.16
N LYS A 102 -2.01 -14.82 12.66
CA LYS A 102 -2.43 -16.19 12.95
C LYS A 102 -2.15 -16.60 14.39
N THR A 103 -1.08 -16.08 14.97
CA THR A 103 -0.64 -16.41 16.34
C THR A 103 -0.13 -15.16 17.05
N GLU A 104 -0.07 -15.18 18.38
CA GLU A 104 0.50 -14.07 19.14
C GLU A 104 2.00 -13.87 18.89
N ASP A 105 2.71 -14.94 18.49
CA ASP A 105 4.13 -14.94 18.16
C ASP A 105 4.44 -14.31 16.79
N THR A 106 3.42 -14.13 15.94
CA THR A 106 3.60 -13.47 14.64
C THR A 106 4.08 -12.03 14.86
N PRO A 107 5.14 -11.57 14.17
CA PRO A 107 5.66 -10.22 14.33
C PRO A 107 4.65 -9.16 13.88
N GLU A 108 4.80 -7.95 14.41
CA GLU A 108 4.07 -6.79 13.87
C GLU A 108 4.58 -6.46 12.46
N PRO A 109 3.72 -6.00 11.53
CA PRO A 109 4.10 -5.75 10.15
C PRO A 109 4.86 -4.42 9.96
N LEU A 110 5.82 -4.13 10.84
CA LEU A 110 6.64 -2.90 10.80
C LEU A 110 7.54 -2.83 9.55
N ILE A 111 8.03 -3.99 9.08
CA ILE A 111 8.81 -4.08 7.83
C ILE A 111 7.94 -3.64 6.64
N HIS A 112 6.68 -4.07 6.60
CA HIS A 112 5.72 -3.68 5.56
C HIS A 112 5.37 -2.20 5.61
N LEU A 113 5.27 -1.62 6.82
CA LEU A 113 5.10 -0.19 6.97
C LEU A 113 6.32 0.57 6.44
N GLY A 114 7.54 0.12 6.76
CA GLY A 114 8.78 0.70 6.22
C GLY A 114 8.82 0.68 4.69
N PHE A 115 8.47 -0.46 4.10
CA PHE A 115 8.33 -0.61 2.65
C PHE A 115 7.35 0.40 2.03
N ILE A 116 6.16 0.56 2.62
CA ILE A 116 5.15 1.53 2.14
C ILE A 116 5.68 2.97 2.22
N LEU A 117 6.42 3.31 3.27
CA LEU A 117 7.02 4.63 3.44
C LEU A 117 8.14 4.89 2.43
N ASP A 118 8.96 3.89 2.11
CA ASP A 118 10.00 4.04 1.10
C ASP A 118 9.41 4.13 -0.31
N LEU A 119 8.36 3.36 -0.60
CA LEU A 119 7.58 3.51 -1.83
C LEU A 119 6.97 4.90 -1.96
N THR A 120 6.47 5.46 -0.86
CA THR A 120 5.92 6.82 -0.80
C THR A 120 6.97 7.85 -1.18
N LYS A 121 8.19 7.74 -0.65
CA LYS A 121 9.30 8.65 -0.97
C LYS A 121 9.72 8.56 -2.44
N ASP A 122 9.80 7.34 -2.99
CA ASP A 122 10.17 7.15 -4.39
C ASP A 122 9.14 7.77 -5.34
N VAL A 123 7.84 7.60 -5.04
CA VAL A 123 6.75 8.22 -5.79
C VAL A 123 6.77 9.74 -5.66
N GLU A 124 6.96 10.27 -4.45
CA GLU A 124 7.08 11.71 -4.23
C GLU A 124 8.26 12.31 -5.00
N ALA A 125 9.44 11.68 -4.93
CA ALA A 125 10.62 12.13 -5.66
C ALA A 125 10.37 12.17 -7.17
N HIS A 126 9.77 11.11 -7.73
CA HIS A 126 9.41 11.07 -9.15
C HIS A 126 8.44 12.18 -9.57
N LEU A 127 7.49 12.54 -8.71
CA LEU A 127 6.52 13.60 -8.99
C LEU A 127 7.12 15.01 -8.87
N LEU A 128 8.15 15.19 -8.05
CA LEU A 128 8.85 16.47 -7.88
C LEU A 128 9.94 16.71 -8.94
N GLU A 129 10.46 15.65 -9.56
CA GLU A 129 11.46 15.75 -10.65
C GLU A 129 10.85 16.09 -12.03
N LYS A 130 9.51 16.13 -12.13
CA LYS A 130 8.76 16.57 -13.31
C LYS A 130 8.40 18.05 -13.24
#